data_AF-A0A349EER7-F1
#
_entry.id   AF-A0A349EER7-F1
#
_cell.length_a   1.000
_cell.length_b   1.000
_cell.length_c   1.000
_cell.angle_alpha   90.00
_cell.angle_beta   90.00
_cell.angle_gamma   90.00
#
_symmetry.space_group_name_H-M   'P 1'
#
loop_
_entity.id
_entity.type
_entity.pdbx_description
1 polymer ?
#
loop_
_entity_poly.entity_id
_entity_poly.type
_entity_poly.pdbx_seq_one_letter_code
_entity_poly.pdbx_strand_id
1 'polypeptide(L)'
;MLENYRQHAAERAALGIPALPLSPQQTADLVGLLKNPPKGEEDFLLELITHRVPAGVDQAAYVKAAFLAAVAKGEAQSPLISRIRATELLGTMVGGYNIQPLIDLLDDAECAPAATQALSQTLLMFDYKYGVKEKADQGNAYAQQIMTSWAEAEWFTSRPKVPEKVTVTVFKVTGETNTDDLSPAPDAWSRPDIPLHGLAMLKMARPGIEPDEPGKIGPLKLIVALKQKGYPVAYVGDVVGTGS
;
A
#
# COMPACT_ATOMS: atom_id res chain seq x y z
N MET A 1 19.39 1.60 12.12
CA MET A 1 18.24 1.45 11.20
C MET A 1 18.33 2.37 9.99
N LEU A 2 18.34 3.71 10.16
CA LEU A 2 18.27 4.67 9.03
C LEU A 2 19.41 4.52 8.02
N GLU A 3 20.67 4.43 8.47
CA GLU A 3 21.82 4.28 7.58
C GLU A 3 21.71 3.02 6.71
N ASN A 4 21.48 1.86 7.34
CA ASN A 4 21.26 0.60 6.62
C ASN A 4 20.08 0.68 5.64
N TYR A 5 18.98 1.34 6.03
CA TYR A 5 17.83 1.54 5.13
C TYR A 5 18.22 2.42 3.92
N ARG A 6 18.96 3.51 4.13
CA ARG A 6 19.42 4.40 3.06
C ARG A 6 20.38 3.70 2.11
N GLN A 7 21.28 2.87 2.63
CA GLN A 7 22.17 2.06 1.80
C GLN A 7 21.36 1.09 0.92
N HIS A 8 20.43 0.34 1.51
CA HIS A 8 19.54 -0.56 0.77
C HIS A 8 18.70 0.18 -0.28
N ALA A 9 18.18 1.36 0.06
CA ALA A 9 17.42 2.19 -0.85
C ALA A 9 18.29 2.66 -2.04
N ALA A 10 19.56 3.02 -1.81
CA ALA A 10 20.48 3.41 -2.85
C ALA A 10 20.85 2.24 -3.78
N GLU A 11 21.10 1.05 -3.23
CA GLU A 11 21.38 -0.17 -3.99
C GLU A 11 20.20 -0.52 -4.92
N ARG A 12 18.97 -0.36 -4.45
CA ARG A 12 17.76 -0.62 -5.25
C ARG A 12 17.44 0.50 -6.24
N ALA A 13 17.70 1.75 -5.87
CA ALA A 13 17.57 2.88 -6.79
C ALA A 13 18.51 2.75 -8.00
N ALA A 14 19.70 2.16 -7.84
CA ALA A 14 20.60 1.85 -8.95
C ALA A 14 20.01 0.84 -9.96
N LEU A 15 19.02 0.04 -9.53
CA LEU A 15 18.24 -0.85 -10.40
C LEU A 15 16.93 -0.20 -10.91
N GLY A 16 16.66 1.05 -10.53
CA GLY A 16 15.41 1.75 -10.87
C GLY A 16 14.18 1.28 -10.09
N ILE A 17 14.35 0.61 -8.95
CA ILE A 17 13.25 0.05 -8.14
C ILE A 17 13.27 0.63 -6.71
N PRO A 18 12.11 0.73 -6.03
CA PRO A 18 12.04 1.24 -4.67
C PRO A 18 12.69 0.28 -3.67
N ALA A 19 13.04 0.79 -2.48
CA ALA A 19 13.44 -0.02 -1.33
C ALA A 19 12.38 -1.07 -0.97
N LEU A 20 12.81 -2.16 -0.33
CA LEU A 20 11.88 -3.13 0.25
C LEU A 20 11.03 -2.48 1.36
N PRO A 21 9.80 -2.98 1.61
CA PRO A 21 9.06 -2.65 2.81
C PRO A 21 9.87 -2.96 4.08
N LEU A 22 9.57 -2.23 5.15
CA LEU A 22 10.23 -2.40 6.44
C LEU A 22 9.90 -3.76 7.04
N SER A 23 10.92 -4.41 7.57
CA SER A 23 10.76 -5.62 8.39
C SER A 23 10.13 -5.28 9.75
N PRO A 24 9.68 -6.29 10.52
CA PRO A 24 9.18 -6.07 11.88
C PRO A 24 10.20 -5.40 12.78
N GLN A 25 11.48 -5.80 12.71
CA GLN A 25 12.56 -5.19 13.48
C GLN A 25 12.81 -3.74 13.06
N GLN A 26 12.87 -3.46 11.75
CA GLN A 26 13.03 -2.08 11.27
C GLN A 26 11.86 -1.20 11.70
N THR A 27 10.64 -1.74 11.72
CA THR A 27 9.45 -1.03 12.20
C THR A 27 9.52 -0.75 13.70
N ALA A 28 10.01 -1.71 14.50
CA ALA A 28 10.25 -1.50 15.93
C ALA A 28 11.31 -0.42 16.19
N ASP A 29 12.42 -0.45 15.45
CA ASP A 29 13.45 0.58 15.53
C ASP A 29 12.90 1.96 15.13
N LEU A 30 12.07 2.02 14.07
CA LEU A 30 11.37 3.23 13.63
C LEU A 30 10.45 3.78 14.73
N VAL A 31 9.72 2.92 15.43
CA VAL A 31 8.90 3.35 16.58
C VAL A 31 9.76 4.01 17.67
N GLY A 32 10.96 3.47 17.94
CA GLY A 32 11.91 4.11 18.86
C GLY A 32 12.31 5.51 18.40
N LEU A 33 12.61 5.68 17.11
CA LEU A 33 12.94 6.98 16.51
C LEU A 33 11.75 7.94 16.51
N LEU A 34 10.53 7.48 16.25
CA LEU A 34 9.33 8.32 16.27
C LEU A 34 9.01 8.85 17.68
N LYS A 35 9.44 8.16 18.74
CA LYS A 35 9.31 8.65 20.12
C LYS A 35 10.36 9.70 20.47
N ASN A 36 11.56 9.61 19.89
CA ASN A 36 12.68 10.54 20.11
C ASN A 36 13.39 10.84 18.78
N PRO A 37 12.80 11.69 17.91
CA PRO A 37 13.29 11.87 16.56
C PRO A 37 14.64 12.61 16.54
N PRO A 38 15.63 12.11 15.77
CA PRO A 38 16.81 12.88 15.46
C PRO A 38 16.43 14.15 14.68
N LYS A 39 17.09 15.26 14.99
CA LYS A 39 16.86 16.54 14.32
C LYS A 39 17.12 16.44 12.82
N GLY A 40 16.17 16.88 12.00
CA GLY A 40 16.27 16.87 10.54
C GLY A 40 15.83 15.57 9.87
N GLU A 41 15.40 14.57 10.63
CA GLU A 41 14.89 13.29 10.11
C GLU A 41 13.36 13.20 10.18
N GLU A 42 12.66 14.21 10.69
CA GLU A 42 11.24 14.18 11.05
C GLU A 42 10.35 13.75 9.87
N ASP A 43 10.47 14.43 8.74
CA ASP A 43 9.69 14.13 7.53
C ASP A 43 10.01 12.74 6.96
N PHE A 44 11.27 12.31 7.08
CA PHE A 44 11.68 11.00 6.60
C PHE A 44 11.08 9.88 7.46
N LEU A 45 11.09 10.02 8.79
CA LEU A 45 10.45 9.07 9.68
C LEU A 45 8.94 8.98 9.42
N LEU A 46 8.29 10.11 9.13
CA LEU A 46 6.88 10.17 8.76
C LEU A 46 6.60 9.49 7.42
N GLU A 47 7.47 9.64 6.41
CA GLU A 47 7.36 8.91 5.13
C GLU A 47 7.44 7.40 5.37
N LEU A 48 8.42 6.95 6.16
CA LEU A 48 8.65 5.54 6.44
C LEU A 48 7.44 4.88 7.11
N ILE A 49 6.91 5.48 8.19
CA ILE A 49 5.77 4.90 8.90
C ILE A 49 4.49 4.94 8.06
N THR A 50 4.34 5.95 7.20
CA THR A 50 3.14 6.12 6.37
C THR A 50 3.15 5.15 5.20
N HIS A 51 4.28 4.99 4.51
CA HIS A 51 4.34 4.36 3.18
C HIS A 51 5.22 3.12 3.08
N ARG A 52 6.05 2.81 4.07
CA ARG A 52 7.04 1.72 3.98
C ARG A 52 6.76 0.52 4.86
N VAL A 53 5.70 0.54 5.66
CA VAL A 53 5.26 -0.65 6.43
C VAL A 53 4.15 -1.37 5.65
N PRO A 54 4.25 -2.71 5.46
CA PRO A 54 3.14 -3.50 4.93
C PRO A 54 1.82 -3.26 5.68
N ALA A 55 0.70 -3.52 5.00
CA ALA A 55 -0.64 -3.44 5.57
C ALA A 55 -1.17 -4.84 5.95
N GLY A 56 -2.36 -4.91 6.51
CA GLY A 56 -2.98 -6.21 6.83
C GLY A 56 -2.45 -6.83 8.11
N VAL A 57 -2.23 -8.15 8.06
CA VAL A 57 -1.78 -8.99 9.19
C VAL A 57 -0.30 -9.34 9.13
N ASP A 58 0.49 -8.56 8.39
CA ASP A 58 1.94 -8.69 8.40
C ASP A 58 2.53 -8.36 9.79
N GLN A 59 3.66 -8.99 10.15
CA GLN A 59 4.29 -8.78 11.45
C GLN A 59 4.79 -7.34 11.66
N ALA A 60 5.20 -6.64 10.60
CA ALA A 60 5.55 -5.22 10.69
C ALA A 60 4.29 -4.36 10.85
N ALA A 61 3.18 -4.73 10.20
CA ALA A 61 1.89 -4.11 10.39
C ALA A 61 1.41 -4.24 11.85
N TYR A 62 1.63 -5.39 12.50
CA TYR A 62 1.33 -5.57 13.93
C TYR A 62 2.05 -4.54 14.80
N VAL A 63 3.37 -4.37 14.61
CA VAL A 63 4.18 -3.39 15.36
C VAL A 63 3.69 -1.97 15.12
N LYS A 64 3.42 -1.60 13.86
CA LYS A 64 2.86 -0.29 13.51
C LYS A 64 1.49 -0.06 14.16
N ALA A 65 0.56 -1.01 14.05
CA ALA A 65 -0.78 -0.89 14.61
C ALA A 65 -0.73 -0.72 16.14
N ALA A 66 0.09 -1.52 16.83
CA ALA A 66 0.24 -1.42 18.28
C ALA A 66 0.77 -0.04 18.71
N PHE A 67 1.80 0.48 18.03
CA PHE A 67 2.32 1.82 18.33
C PHE A 67 1.29 2.93 18.06
N LEU A 68 0.65 2.92 16.89
CA LEU A 68 -0.34 3.94 16.54
C LEU A 68 -1.57 3.88 17.46
N ALA A 69 -2.02 2.69 17.85
CA ALA A 69 -3.09 2.53 18.83
C ALA A 69 -2.70 3.13 20.20
N ALA A 70 -1.50 2.86 20.69
CA ALA A 70 -1.01 3.42 21.95
C ALA A 70 -0.91 4.96 21.88
N VAL A 71 -0.46 5.53 20.76
CA VAL A 71 -0.45 6.98 20.57
C VAL A 71 -1.87 7.55 20.52
N ALA A 72 -2.78 6.95 19.76
CA ALA A 72 -4.18 7.40 19.66
C ALA A 72 -4.91 7.34 21.01
N LYS A 73 -4.63 6.33 21.84
CA LYS A 73 -5.16 6.17 23.21
C LYS A 73 -4.45 7.03 24.26
N GLY A 74 -3.37 7.72 23.91
CA GLY A 74 -2.58 8.55 24.85
C GLY A 74 -1.68 7.75 25.79
N GLU A 75 -1.51 6.45 25.55
CA GLU A 75 -0.65 5.53 26.31
C GLU A 75 0.83 5.65 25.91
N ALA A 76 1.09 6.17 24.70
CA ALA A 76 2.41 6.52 24.20
C ALA A 76 2.39 7.91 23.58
N GLN A 77 3.56 8.53 23.47
CA GLN A 77 3.71 9.87 22.88
C GLN A 77 4.75 9.85 21.78
N SER A 78 4.53 10.70 20.77
CA SER A 78 5.49 11.04 19.73
C SER A 78 5.39 12.54 19.46
N PRO A 79 6.51 13.28 19.39
CA PRO A 79 6.47 14.68 19.00
C PRO A 79 6.06 14.89 17.53
N LEU A 80 6.02 13.83 16.71
CA LEU A 80 5.71 13.91 15.27
C LEU A 80 4.30 13.45 14.92
N ILE A 81 3.67 12.64 15.78
CA ILE A 81 2.39 12.00 15.51
C ILE A 81 1.44 12.32 16.65
N SER A 82 0.44 13.17 16.37
CA SER A 82 -0.67 13.45 17.28
C SER A 82 -1.61 12.24 17.40
N ARG A 83 -2.49 12.26 18.40
CA ARG A 83 -3.52 11.22 18.59
C ARG A 83 -4.41 11.08 17.37
N ILE A 84 -4.88 12.20 16.83
CA ILE A 84 -5.68 12.25 15.58
C ILE A 84 -4.88 11.66 14.41
N ARG A 85 -3.61 12.07 14.24
CA ARG A 85 -2.78 11.56 13.14
C ARG A 85 -2.52 10.07 13.25
N ALA A 86 -2.36 9.55 14.48
CA ALA A 86 -2.23 8.11 14.69
C ALA A 86 -3.50 7.35 14.27
N THR A 87 -4.68 7.89 14.61
CA THR A 87 -5.99 7.36 14.18
C THR A 87 -6.13 7.36 12.65
N GLU A 88 -5.74 8.44 11.98
CA GLU A 88 -5.73 8.51 10.51
C GLU A 88 -4.83 7.44 9.90
N LEU A 89 -3.62 7.26 10.45
CA LEU A 89 -2.66 6.26 9.98
C LEU A 89 -3.13 4.82 10.24
N LEU A 90 -3.87 4.56 11.32
CA LEU A 90 -4.56 3.28 11.51
C LEU A 90 -5.58 3.04 10.39
N GLY A 91 -6.27 4.09 9.95
CA GLY A 91 -7.24 4.01 8.84
C GLY A 91 -6.64 3.63 7.49
N THR A 92 -5.33 3.80 7.28
CA THR A 92 -4.67 3.44 6.01
C THR A 92 -4.14 2.00 5.98
N MET A 93 -4.30 1.23 7.05
CA MET A 93 -3.71 -0.12 7.17
C MET A 93 -4.54 -1.24 6.54
N VAL A 94 -5.57 -0.88 5.76
CA VAL A 94 -6.45 -1.76 4.94
C VAL A 94 -7.37 -2.68 5.75
N GLY A 95 -6.86 -3.33 6.81
CA GLY A 95 -7.60 -4.20 7.71
C GLY A 95 -6.69 -5.05 8.59
N GLY A 96 -7.27 -5.80 9.53
CA GLY A 96 -6.51 -6.62 10.49
C GLY A 96 -6.26 -5.89 11.81
N TYR A 97 -4.99 -5.73 12.21
CA TYR A 97 -4.62 -5.24 13.55
C TYR A 97 -5.07 -3.81 13.86
N ASN A 98 -5.45 -3.02 12.84
CA ASN A 98 -5.92 -1.66 12.98
C ASN A 98 -7.41 -1.54 13.34
N ILE A 99 -8.23 -2.59 13.10
CA ILE A 99 -9.69 -2.48 13.18
C ILE A 99 -10.19 -2.29 14.61
N GLN A 100 -9.80 -3.18 15.54
CA GLN A 100 -10.25 -3.06 16.93
C GLN A 100 -9.84 -1.73 17.56
N PRO A 101 -8.58 -1.25 17.42
CA PRO A 101 -8.22 0.09 17.87
C PRO A 101 -9.12 1.20 17.33
N LEU A 102 -9.47 1.17 16.04
CA LEU A 102 -10.38 2.17 15.46
C LEU A 102 -11.79 2.10 16.06
N ILE A 103 -12.31 0.90 16.34
CA ILE A 103 -13.61 0.72 16.99
C ILE A 103 -13.59 1.27 18.41
N ASP A 104 -12.53 0.98 19.18
CA ASP A 104 -12.36 1.50 20.54
C ASP A 104 -12.36 3.04 20.55
N LEU A 105 -11.73 3.66 19.56
CA LEU A 105 -11.60 5.11 19.44
C LEU A 105 -12.93 5.83 19.10
N LEU A 106 -14.01 5.10 18.80
CA LEU A 106 -15.34 5.70 18.62
C LEU A 106 -15.93 6.29 19.90
N ASP A 107 -15.40 5.93 21.08
CA ASP A 107 -15.80 6.51 22.36
C ASP A 107 -14.92 7.70 22.78
N ASP A 108 -13.85 7.99 22.04
CA ASP A 108 -12.93 9.08 22.33
C ASP A 108 -13.31 10.33 21.51
N ALA A 109 -13.72 11.41 22.19
CA ALA A 109 -14.25 12.59 21.51
C ALA A 109 -13.25 13.28 20.54
N GLU A 110 -11.94 13.16 20.79
CA GLU A 110 -10.89 13.76 19.95
C GLU A 110 -10.64 12.90 18.70
N CYS A 111 -10.56 11.58 18.87
CA CYS A 111 -10.21 10.64 17.79
C CYS A 111 -11.41 10.07 17.03
N ALA A 112 -12.62 10.09 17.60
CA ALA A 112 -13.80 9.47 17.02
C ALA A 112 -14.11 9.97 15.59
N PRO A 113 -14.02 11.27 15.26
CA PRO A 113 -14.23 11.72 13.87
C PRO A 113 -13.29 11.06 12.86
N ALA A 114 -12.00 10.94 13.19
CA ALA A 114 -11.01 10.28 12.33
C ALA A 114 -11.26 8.77 12.23
N ALA A 115 -11.64 8.13 13.34
CA ALA A 115 -11.99 6.71 13.38
C ALA A 115 -13.25 6.42 12.54
N THR A 116 -14.27 7.28 12.62
CA THR A 116 -15.48 7.21 11.79
C THR A 116 -15.14 7.29 10.31
N GLN A 117 -14.33 8.27 9.91
CA GLN A 117 -13.92 8.41 8.51
C GLN A 117 -13.17 7.15 8.02
N ALA A 118 -12.25 6.62 8.83
CA ALA A 118 -11.50 5.41 8.51
C ALA A 118 -12.42 4.18 8.36
N LEU A 119 -13.26 3.90 9.36
CA LEU A 119 -14.11 2.72 9.38
C LEU A 119 -15.20 2.76 8.30
N SER A 120 -15.71 3.95 7.95
CA SER A 120 -16.69 4.12 6.87
C SER A 120 -16.15 3.67 5.50
N GLN A 121 -14.84 3.76 5.29
CA GLN A 121 -14.17 3.36 4.05
C GLN A 121 -13.51 1.98 4.12
N THR A 122 -13.52 1.34 5.29
CA THR A 122 -12.84 0.05 5.51
C THR A 122 -13.73 -1.11 5.08
N LEU A 123 -13.25 -1.91 4.12
CA LEU A 123 -14.00 -3.04 3.58
C LEU A 123 -13.78 -4.33 4.37
N LEU A 124 -12.57 -4.52 4.90
CA LEU A 124 -12.16 -5.75 5.58
C LEU A 124 -12.66 -5.83 7.03
N MET A 125 -13.94 -5.51 7.26
CA MET A 125 -14.55 -5.49 8.58
C MET A 125 -14.92 -6.88 9.10
N PHE A 126 -15.29 -7.82 8.22
CA PHE A 126 -15.71 -9.18 8.61
C PHE A 126 -16.64 -9.19 9.82
N ASP A 127 -16.27 -9.85 10.92
CA ASP A 127 -17.06 -9.90 12.15
C ASP A 127 -16.87 -8.67 13.06
N TYR A 128 -15.82 -7.85 12.85
CA TYR A 128 -15.66 -6.59 13.59
C TYR A 128 -16.81 -5.60 13.36
N LYS A 129 -17.56 -5.75 12.26
CA LYS A 129 -18.78 -4.95 12.02
C LYS A 129 -19.81 -5.10 13.14
N TYR A 130 -19.84 -6.23 13.85
CA TYR A 130 -20.75 -6.43 14.98
C TYR A 130 -20.39 -5.54 16.16
N GLY A 131 -19.10 -5.24 16.38
CA GLY A 131 -18.68 -4.28 17.41
C GLY A 131 -19.11 -2.84 17.08
N VAL A 132 -19.05 -2.45 15.81
CA VAL A 132 -19.60 -1.16 15.36
C VAL A 132 -21.12 -1.13 15.52
N LYS A 133 -21.81 -2.21 15.10
CA LYS A 133 -23.27 -2.32 15.26
C LYS A 133 -23.70 -2.24 16.72
N GLU A 134 -23.02 -2.94 17.61
CA GLU A 134 -23.34 -2.92 19.04
C GLU A 134 -23.23 -1.50 19.62
N LYS A 135 -22.16 -0.78 19.30
CA LYS A 135 -22.02 0.64 19.68
C LYS A 135 -23.14 1.52 19.12
N ALA A 136 -23.53 1.28 17.87
CA ALA A 136 -24.63 2.03 17.24
C ALA A 136 -25.98 1.77 17.93
N ASP A 137 -26.26 0.50 18.27
CA ASP A 137 -27.46 0.09 19.00
C ASP A 137 -27.49 0.67 20.43
N GLN A 138 -26.32 0.90 21.03
CA GLN A 138 -26.15 1.57 22.33
C GLN A 138 -26.20 3.11 22.24
N GLY A 139 -26.40 3.69 21.05
CA GLY A 139 -26.58 5.12 20.86
C GLY A 139 -25.30 5.92 20.55
N ASN A 140 -24.17 5.27 20.25
CA ASN A 140 -22.97 5.98 19.80
C ASN A 140 -23.23 6.59 18.40
N ALA A 141 -23.28 7.93 18.33
CA ALA A 141 -23.59 8.66 17.10
C ALA A 141 -22.57 8.41 15.97
N TYR A 142 -21.30 8.24 16.29
CA TYR A 142 -20.24 7.93 15.33
C TYR A 142 -20.40 6.54 14.74
N ALA A 143 -20.78 5.56 15.56
CA ALA A 143 -21.09 4.21 15.08
C ALA A 143 -22.34 4.19 14.19
N GLN A 144 -23.38 4.94 14.54
CA GLN A 144 -24.58 5.10 13.71
C GLN A 144 -24.26 5.73 12.35
N GLN A 145 -23.36 6.71 12.32
CA GLN A 145 -22.86 7.31 11.07
C GLN A 145 -22.16 6.27 10.20
N ILE A 146 -21.29 5.43 10.76
CA ILE A 146 -20.62 4.35 10.02
C ILE A 146 -21.64 3.37 9.44
N MET A 147 -22.62 2.93 10.22
CA MET A 147 -23.67 2.02 9.77
C MET A 147 -24.47 2.59 8.60
N THR A 148 -24.77 3.90 8.65
CA THR A 148 -25.44 4.62 7.57
C THR A 148 -24.56 4.70 6.33
N SER A 149 -23.29 5.11 6.47
CA SER A 149 -22.32 5.20 5.38
C SER A 149 -22.15 3.86 4.63
N TRP A 150 -22.10 2.75 5.38
CA TRP A 150 -22.03 1.41 4.80
C TRP A 150 -23.31 1.02 4.06
N ALA A 151 -24.48 1.31 4.63
CA ALA A 151 -25.77 1.03 4.02
C ALA A 151 -26.00 1.83 2.73
N GLU A 152 -25.52 3.08 2.68
CA GLU A 152 -25.53 3.95 1.50
C GLU A 152 -24.39 3.66 0.51
N ALA A 153 -23.54 2.69 0.84
CA ALA A 153 -22.40 2.26 0.05
C ALA A 153 -21.43 3.41 -0.31
N GLU A 154 -21.19 4.34 0.61
CA GLU A 154 -20.32 5.50 0.37
C GLU A 154 -18.87 5.09 0.05
N TRP A 155 -18.41 3.95 0.56
CA TRP A 155 -17.13 3.33 0.19
C TRP A 155 -17.00 3.02 -1.31
N PHE A 156 -18.14 2.86 -2.00
CA PHE A 156 -18.22 2.62 -3.44
C PHE A 156 -18.60 3.91 -4.19
N THR A 157 -19.66 4.59 -3.78
CA THR A 157 -20.24 5.72 -4.52
C THR A 157 -19.39 6.99 -4.48
N SER A 158 -18.52 7.15 -3.48
CA SER A 158 -17.55 8.25 -3.41
C SER A 158 -16.36 8.09 -4.38
N ARG A 159 -16.15 6.88 -4.93
CA ARG A 159 -15.03 6.63 -5.84
C ARG A 159 -15.36 7.13 -7.25
N PRO A 160 -14.38 7.63 -8.01
CA PRO A 160 -14.58 8.02 -9.39
C PRO A 160 -15.15 6.84 -10.21
N LYS A 161 -16.20 7.12 -11.00
CA LYS A 161 -16.74 6.15 -11.97
C LYS A 161 -15.69 5.84 -13.04
N VAL A 162 -15.79 4.65 -13.63
CA VAL A 162 -15.02 4.31 -14.84
C VAL A 162 -15.39 5.33 -15.93
N PRO A 163 -14.41 6.01 -16.55
CA PRO A 163 -14.70 6.96 -17.63
C PRO A 163 -15.39 6.29 -18.82
N GLU A 164 -16.37 6.95 -19.44
CA GLU A 164 -17.05 6.45 -20.65
C GLU A 164 -16.09 6.30 -21.85
N LYS A 165 -14.99 7.07 -21.83
CA LYS A 165 -13.91 7.01 -22.82
C LYS A 165 -12.57 7.01 -22.11
N VAL A 166 -11.72 6.03 -22.44
CA VAL A 166 -10.33 5.97 -21.99
C VAL A 166 -9.42 6.07 -23.20
N THR A 167 -8.51 7.05 -23.21
CA THR A 167 -7.46 7.18 -24.24
C THR A 167 -6.16 6.59 -23.72
N VAL A 168 -5.54 5.72 -24.51
CA VAL A 168 -4.36 4.94 -24.12
C VAL A 168 -3.29 4.96 -25.20
N THR A 169 -2.04 4.70 -24.81
CA THR A 169 -0.93 4.38 -25.70
C THR A 169 -0.78 2.86 -25.77
N VAL A 170 -0.81 2.29 -26.98
CA VAL A 170 -0.68 0.83 -27.17
C VAL A 170 0.77 0.38 -26.98
N PHE A 171 0.98 -0.58 -26.09
CA PHE A 171 2.16 -1.43 -26.01
C PHE A 171 1.80 -2.79 -26.62
N LYS A 172 2.08 -2.96 -27.91
CA LYS A 172 1.74 -4.16 -28.68
C LYS A 172 2.83 -5.22 -28.52
N VAL A 173 2.43 -6.43 -28.16
CA VAL A 173 3.24 -7.65 -28.20
C VAL A 173 2.59 -8.59 -29.21
N THR A 174 3.23 -8.81 -30.36
CA THR A 174 2.65 -9.63 -31.44
C THR A 174 2.76 -11.12 -31.13
N GLY A 175 1.78 -11.90 -31.57
CA GLY A 175 1.67 -13.33 -31.34
C GLY A 175 1.04 -13.65 -29.98
N GLU A 176 1.44 -14.79 -29.43
CA GLU A 176 1.00 -15.26 -28.12
C GLU A 176 1.92 -14.75 -27.02
N THR A 177 1.34 -14.15 -25.99
CA THR A 177 1.99 -13.87 -24.71
C THR A 177 1.61 -14.97 -23.73
N ASN A 178 2.57 -15.84 -23.42
CA ASN A 178 2.47 -16.80 -22.33
C ASN A 178 2.77 -16.13 -20.99
N THR A 179 2.24 -16.62 -19.87
CA THR A 179 2.56 -16.10 -18.53
C THR A 179 4.05 -16.19 -18.20
N ASP A 180 4.79 -17.19 -18.72
CA ASP A 180 6.25 -17.30 -18.56
C ASP A 180 7.01 -16.18 -19.30
N ASP A 181 6.42 -15.55 -20.31
CA ASP A 181 6.99 -14.35 -20.94
C ASP A 181 6.90 -13.14 -20.00
N LEU A 182 5.90 -13.11 -19.11
CA LEU A 182 5.63 -12.02 -18.18
C LEU A 182 6.29 -12.24 -16.82
N SER A 183 6.40 -13.48 -16.38
CA SER A 183 6.96 -13.91 -15.08
C SER A 183 7.76 -15.20 -15.29
N PRO A 184 9.01 -15.12 -15.80
CA PRO A 184 9.79 -16.30 -16.17
C PRO A 184 10.05 -17.24 -14.99
N ALA A 185 9.93 -18.55 -15.21
CA ALA A 185 10.17 -19.57 -14.20
C ALA A 185 11.54 -19.49 -13.48
N PRO A 186 12.68 -19.19 -14.15
CA PRO A 186 13.98 -19.03 -13.48
C PRO A 186 14.01 -17.89 -12.44
N ASP A 187 13.09 -16.94 -12.52
CA ASP A 187 12.98 -15.77 -11.65
C ASP A 187 11.86 -15.94 -10.60
N ALA A 188 11.28 -17.14 -10.47
CA ALA A 188 10.20 -17.40 -9.53
C ALA A 188 10.56 -17.07 -8.06
N TRP A 189 11.85 -17.15 -7.71
CA TRP A 189 12.37 -16.80 -6.38
C TRP A 189 12.15 -15.33 -6.00
N SER A 190 12.02 -14.43 -6.98
CA SER A 190 11.84 -12.99 -6.73
C SER A 190 10.38 -12.54 -6.75
N ARG A 191 9.42 -13.42 -7.07
CA ARG A 191 7.98 -13.10 -7.18
C ARG A 191 7.40 -12.30 -6.00
N PRO A 192 7.75 -12.57 -4.72
CA PRO A 192 7.26 -11.77 -3.60
C PRO A 192 7.74 -10.31 -3.61
N ASP A 193 8.86 -10.02 -4.27
CA ASP A 193 9.40 -8.67 -4.47
C ASP A 193 8.94 -8.13 -5.83
N ILE A 194 7.72 -7.59 -5.86
CA ILE A 194 7.04 -7.16 -7.09
C ILE A 194 7.91 -6.23 -7.96
N PRO A 195 8.55 -5.16 -7.43
CA PRO A 195 9.40 -4.31 -8.25
C PRO A 195 10.62 -5.02 -8.84
N LEU A 196 11.27 -5.90 -8.07
CA LEU A 196 12.43 -6.66 -8.54
C LEU A 196 12.02 -7.67 -9.62
N HIS A 197 10.94 -8.42 -9.37
CA HIS A 197 10.44 -9.40 -10.34
C HIS A 197 9.95 -8.73 -11.63
N GLY A 198 9.37 -7.54 -11.53
CA GLY A 198 8.93 -6.74 -12.67
C GLY A 198 10.06 -6.40 -13.66
N LEU A 199 11.33 -6.42 -13.22
CA LEU A 199 12.47 -6.24 -14.13
C LEU A 199 12.60 -7.40 -15.14
N ALA A 200 12.14 -8.61 -14.79
CA ALA A 200 12.26 -9.80 -15.63
C ALA A 200 11.17 -9.94 -16.71
N MET A 201 10.12 -9.11 -16.65
CA MET A 201 8.99 -9.14 -17.60
C MET A 201 9.49 -8.90 -19.03
N LEU A 202 9.23 -9.83 -19.95
CA LEU A 202 9.65 -9.77 -21.35
C LEU A 202 11.18 -9.58 -21.54
N LYS A 203 11.99 -10.19 -20.65
CA LYS A 203 13.47 -10.12 -20.74
C LYS A 203 14.07 -10.92 -21.91
N MET A 204 13.30 -11.84 -22.49
CA MET A 204 13.70 -12.55 -23.71
C MET A 204 13.24 -11.77 -24.94
N ALA A 205 14.17 -11.50 -25.86
CA ALA A 205 13.86 -10.74 -27.07
C ALA A 205 12.83 -11.47 -27.94
N ARG A 206 11.93 -10.69 -28.55
CA ARG A 206 10.89 -11.18 -29.46
C ARG A 206 10.52 -10.09 -30.47
N PRO A 207 9.84 -10.41 -31.58
CA PRO A 207 9.49 -9.40 -32.58
C PRO A 207 8.78 -8.18 -31.97
N GLY A 208 9.34 -6.99 -32.21
CA GLY A 208 8.81 -5.71 -31.69
C GLY A 208 9.16 -5.40 -30.24
N ILE A 209 9.88 -6.29 -29.53
CA ILE A 209 10.27 -6.10 -28.13
C ILE A 209 11.77 -6.31 -27.97
N GLU A 210 12.46 -5.23 -27.63
CA GLU A 210 13.89 -5.20 -27.33
C GLU A 210 14.08 -4.99 -25.82
N PRO A 211 14.55 -6.00 -25.08
CA PRO A 211 14.85 -5.87 -23.66
C PRO A 211 16.01 -4.91 -23.41
N ASP A 212 16.00 -4.18 -22.29
CA ASP A 212 17.08 -3.25 -21.94
C ASP A 212 18.39 -3.99 -21.63
N GLU A 213 18.31 -5.18 -21.03
CA GLU A 213 19.42 -6.14 -20.87
C GLU A 213 18.91 -7.56 -21.22
N PRO A 214 19.20 -8.08 -22.43
CA PRO A 214 18.69 -9.39 -22.86
C PRO A 214 18.94 -10.51 -21.85
N GLY A 215 17.88 -11.23 -21.49
CA GLY A 215 17.91 -12.34 -20.52
C GLY A 215 17.86 -11.90 -19.05
N LYS A 216 17.90 -10.59 -18.76
CA LYS A 216 17.95 -10.05 -17.39
C LYS A 216 16.94 -8.93 -17.11
N ILE A 217 16.88 -7.90 -17.96
CA ILE A 217 15.98 -6.75 -17.80
C ILE A 217 15.13 -6.59 -19.05
N GLY A 218 13.81 -6.54 -18.87
CA GLY A 218 12.80 -6.28 -19.88
C GLY A 218 12.88 -4.91 -20.56
N PRO A 219 11.90 -4.56 -21.40
CA PRO A 219 11.92 -3.36 -22.23
C PRO A 219 11.50 -2.09 -21.46
N LEU A 220 12.16 -1.75 -20.35
CA LEU A 220 11.76 -0.65 -19.47
C LEU A 220 11.88 0.72 -20.18
N LYS A 221 12.94 0.95 -20.96
CA LYS A 221 13.10 2.19 -21.74
C LYS A 221 11.95 2.39 -22.73
N LEU A 222 11.52 1.33 -23.40
CA LEU A 222 10.37 1.37 -24.31
C LEU A 222 9.09 1.75 -23.54
N ILE A 223 8.82 1.11 -22.41
CA ILE A 223 7.64 1.41 -21.59
C ILE A 223 7.67 2.87 -21.09
N VAL A 224 8.83 3.38 -20.67
CA VAL A 224 9.01 4.78 -20.28
C VAL A 224 8.74 5.73 -21.45
N ALA A 225 9.29 5.45 -22.63
CA ALA A 225 9.05 6.25 -23.84
C ALA A 225 7.56 6.27 -24.24
N LEU A 226 6.83 5.17 -24.04
CA LEU A 226 5.39 5.12 -24.29
C LEU A 226 4.61 5.95 -23.26
N LYS A 227 4.99 5.93 -21.98
CA LYS A 227 4.38 6.77 -20.94
C LYS A 227 4.56 8.27 -21.22
N GLN A 228 5.66 8.67 -21.85
CA GLN A 228 5.92 10.07 -22.23
C GLN A 228 4.95 10.62 -23.28
N LYS A 229 4.16 9.76 -23.95
CA LYS A 229 3.10 10.20 -24.89
C LYS A 229 1.87 10.81 -24.21
N GLY A 230 1.84 10.87 -22.88
CA GLY A 230 0.82 11.58 -22.11
C GLY A 230 -0.48 10.79 -21.87
N TYR A 231 -0.52 9.50 -22.23
CA TYR A 231 -1.64 8.60 -21.95
C TYR A 231 -1.17 7.35 -21.22
N PRO A 232 -2.03 6.71 -20.39
CA PRO A 232 -1.75 5.39 -19.82
C PRO A 232 -1.38 4.38 -20.90
N VAL A 233 -0.45 3.47 -20.56
CA VAL A 233 -0.02 2.41 -21.49
C VAL A 233 -0.95 1.20 -21.33
N ALA A 234 -1.45 0.67 -22.45
CA ALA A 234 -2.26 -0.54 -22.49
C ALA A 234 -1.47 -1.70 -23.12
N TYR A 235 -1.39 -2.83 -22.41
CA TYR A 235 -0.83 -4.07 -22.94
C TYR A 235 -1.80 -4.64 -23.98
N VAL A 236 -1.32 -4.91 -25.20
CA VAL A 236 -2.13 -5.48 -26.28
C VAL A 236 -1.38 -6.64 -26.90
N GLY A 237 -2.03 -7.79 -27.01
CA GLY A 237 -1.49 -8.95 -27.73
C GLY A 237 -2.56 -9.62 -28.60
N ASP A 238 -2.14 -10.54 -29.45
CA ASP A 238 -3.08 -11.30 -30.31
C ASP A 238 -3.72 -12.44 -29.50
N VAL A 239 -2.93 -13.12 -28.66
CA VAL A 239 -3.38 -14.06 -27.63
C VAL A 239 -2.61 -13.72 -26.34
N VAL A 240 -3.30 -13.53 -25.21
CA VAL A 240 -2.67 -13.04 -23.96
C VAL A 240 -3.05 -13.90 -22.78
N GLY A 241 -2.05 -14.29 -21.98
CA GLY A 241 -2.24 -14.93 -20.68
C GLY A 241 -2.48 -16.44 -20.75
N THR A 242 -2.00 -17.10 -21.80
CA THR A 242 -1.93 -18.57 -21.83
C THR A 242 -0.85 -19.08 -20.89
N GLY A 243 -0.95 -20.34 -20.45
CA GLY A 243 0.03 -20.95 -19.55
C GLY A 243 -0.48 -21.11 -18.12
N SER A 244 0.41 -20.86 -17.14
CA SER A 244 0.25 -21.18 -15.71
C SER A 244 -0.98 -20.57 -15.04
#